data_AF-A0A4Z0MMJ8-F1
#
_entry.id   AF-A0A4Z0MMJ8-F1
#
_cell.length_a   1.000
_cell.length_b   1.000
_cell.length_c   1.000
_cell.angle_alpha   90.00
_cell.angle_beta   90.00
_cell.angle_gamma   90.00
#
_symmetry.space_group_name_H-M   'P 1'
#
loop_
_entity.id
_entity.type
_entity.pdbx_description
1 polymer ?
#
loop_
_entity_poly.entity_id
_entity_poly.type
_entity_poly.pdbx_seq_one_letter_code
_entity_poly.pdbx_strand_id
1 'polypeptide(L)'
;MLLPLIGLIFGVVGSATLGAIVIAIHPIWKLAFKNIALFVVGAFAGAIGSSILYTWIFADENQQLNSSEAVVGYLVMLCAGTVTGGTLSTFIGTRLFSKLE
;
A
#
# COMPACT_ATOMS: atom_id res chain seq x y z
N MET A 1 -8.95 20.89 -11.38
CA MET A 1 -8.76 20.08 -10.17
C MET A 1 -7.57 19.15 -10.38
N LEU A 2 -6.34 19.63 -10.12
CA LEU A 2 -5.09 18.88 -10.32
C LEU A 2 -4.64 18.12 -9.06
N LEU A 3 -5.16 18.49 -7.90
CA LEU A 3 -4.76 17.95 -6.60
C LEU A 3 -4.95 16.43 -6.47
N PRO A 4 -6.07 15.82 -6.91
CA PRO A 4 -6.24 14.37 -6.85
C PRO A 4 -5.27 13.63 -7.76
N LEU A 5 -4.98 14.19 -8.94
CA LEU A 5 -4.06 13.61 -9.92
C LEU A 5 -2.62 13.65 -9.40
N ILE A 6 -2.21 14.78 -8.81
CA ILE A 6 -0.89 14.92 -8.19
C ILE A 6 -0.74 13.92 -7.03
N GLY A 7 -1.74 13.82 -6.15
CA GLY A 7 -1.75 12.85 -5.06
C GLY A 7 -1.64 11.40 -5.54
N LEU A 8 -2.35 11.06 -6.62
CA LEU A 8 -2.26 9.74 -7.24
C LEU A 8 -0.85 9.47 -7.79
N ILE A 9 -0.27 10.42 -8.53
CA ILE A 9 1.09 10.27 -9.09
C ILE A 9 2.11 10.08 -7.97
N PHE A 10 2.06 10.91 -6.92
CA PHE A 10 2.96 10.77 -5.76
C PHE A 10 2.75 9.44 -5.03
N GLY A 11 1.50 8.99 -4.86
CA GLY A 11 1.18 7.70 -4.26
C GLY A 11 1.71 6.51 -5.08
N VAL A 12 1.56 6.56 -6.42
CA VAL A 12 2.10 5.54 -7.32
C VAL A 12 3.62 5.52 -7.27
N VAL A 13 4.27 6.68 -7.40
CA VAL A 13 5.74 6.78 -7.38
C VAL A 13 6.30 6.34 -6.03
N GLY A 14 5.69 6.78 -4.92
CA GLY A 14 6.07 6.38 -3.58
C GLY A 14 5.91 4.87 -3.35
N SER A 15 4.75 4.31 -3.72
CA SER A 15 4.48 2.87 -3.58
C SER A 15 5.38 2.03 -4.49
N ALA A 16 5.68 2.50 -5.70
CA ALA A 16 6.61 1.82 -6.60
C ALA A 16 8.05 1.84 -6.06
N THR A 17 8.48 2.97 -5.46
CA THR A 17 9.81 3.09 -4.84
C THR A 17 9.93 2.18 -3.62
N LEU A 18 8.93 2.19 -2.73
CA LEU A 18 8.83 1.28 -1.59
C LEU A 18 8.80 -0.18 -2.03
N GLY A 19 7.99 -0.50 -3.05
CA GLY A 19 7.91 -1.84 -3.62
C GLY A 19 9.24 -2.29 -4.20
N ALA A 20 9.95 -1.42 -4.92
CA ALA A 20 11.28 -1.73 -5.45
C ALA A 20 12.29 -2.02 -4.32
N ILE A 21 12.26 -1.26 -3.23
CA ILE A 21 13.12 -1.50 -2.05
C ILE A 21 12.77 -2.84 -1.39
N VAL A 22 11.48 -3.10 -1.13
CA VAL A 22 11.01 -4.33 -0.51
C VAL A 22 11.36 -5.55 -1.37
N ILE A 23 11.14 -5.47 -2.68
CA ILE A 23 11.50 -6.53 -3.64
C ILE A 23 13.02 -6.71 -3.70
N ALA A 24 13.81 -5.63 -3.70
CA ALA A 24 15.27 -5.70 -3.74
C ALA A 24 15.87 -6.35 -2.49
N ILE A 25 15.25 -6.15 -1.32
CA ILE A 25 15.68 -6.78 -0.06
C ILE A 25 15.32 -8.26 -0.04
N HIS A 26 14.25 -8.68 -0.73
CA HIS A 26 13.79 -10.06 -0.69
C HIS A 26 14.61 -10.93 -1.67
N PRO A 27 15.48 -11.84 -1.18
CA PRO A 27 16.49 -12.52 -2.01
C PRO A 27 15.90 -13.45 -3.10
N ILE A 28 14.61 -13.76 -2.99
CA ILE A 28 13.87 -14.65 -3.90
C ILE A 28 13.15 -13.84 -5.00
N TRP A 29 12.86 -12.55 -4.78
CA TRP A 29 12.02 -11.78 -5.69
C TRP A 29 12.88 -11.02 -6.69
N LYS A 30 12.86 -11.49 -7.95
CA LYS A 30 13.49 -10.73 -9.05
C LYS A 30 12.81 -9.38 -9.20
N LEU A 31 13.62 -8.33 -9.37
CA LEU A 31 13.17 -6.96 -9.62
C LEU A 31 12.63 -6.85 -11.05
N ALA A 32 11.41 -7.37 -11.22
CA ALA A 32 10.69 -7.43 -12.49
C ALA A 32 9.49 -6.50 -12.45
N PHE A 33 9.18 -5.89 -13.60
CA PHE A 33 8.05 -4.96 -13.74
C PHE A 33 6.72 -5.57 -13.25
N LYS A 34 6.51 -6.87 -13.49
CA LYS A 34 5.34 -7.63 -13.00
C LYS A 34 5.20 -7.56 -11.48
N ASN A 35 6.30 -7.75 -10.74
CA ASN A 35 6.29 -7.76 -9.28
C ASN A 35 6.05 -6.36 -8.72
N ILE A 36 6.63 -5.33 -9.36
CA ILE A 36 6.38 -3.93 -8.99
C ILE A 36 4.91 -3.56 -9.25
N ALA A 37 4.34 -3.96 -10.39
CA ALA A 37 2.94 -3.70 -10.70
C ALA A 37 1.99 -4.38 -9.69
N LEU A 38 2.25 -5.65 -9.35
CA LEU A 38 1.48 -6.38 -8.34
C LEU A 38 1.60 -5.73 -6.95
N PHE A 39 2.80 -5.25 -6.60
CA PHE A 39 3.03 -4.52 -5.37
C PHE A 39 2.23 -3.23 -5.34
N VAL A 40 2.27 -2.42 -6.40
CA VAL A 40 1.53 -1.16 -6.47
C VAL A 40 0.03 -1.41 -6.34
N VAL A 41 -0.53 -2.38 -7.07
CA VAL A 41 -1.97 -2.72 -6.98
C VAL A 41 -2.34 -3.17 -5.56
N GLY A 42 -1.53 -4.03 -4.95
CA GLY A 42 -1.74 -4.49 -3.57
C GLY A 42 -1.59 -3.37 -2.54
N ALA A 43 -0.66 -2.46 -2.76
CA ALA A 43 -0.40 -1.30 -1.90
C ALA A 43 -1.60 -0.35 -1.90
N PHE A 44 -2.21 -0.09 -3.06
CA PHE A 44 -3.46 0.68 -3.14
C PHE A 44 -4.61 -0.02 -2.41
N ALA A 45 -4.82 -1.32 -2.64
CA ALA A 45 -5.86 -2.07 -1.96
C ALA A 45 -5.65 -2.08 -0.43
N GLY A 46 -4.40 -2.25 0.01
CA GLY A 46 -4.00 -2.21 1.41
C GLY A 46 -4.22 -0.84 2.05
N ALA A 47 -3.85 0.24 1.38
CA ALA A 47 -4.05 1.61 1.86
C ALA A 47 -5.54 1.98 1.97
N ILE A 48 -6.37 1.55 1.00
CA ILE A 48 -7.82 1.75 1.05
C ILE A 48 -8.41 0.94 2.21
N GLY A 49 -8.05 -0.33 2.33
CA GLY A 49 -8.53 -1.22 3.39
C GLY A 49 -8.14 -0.72 4.78
N SER A 50 -6.88 -0.32 4.97
CA SER A 50 -6.40 0.23 6.24
C SER A 50 -7.07 1.56 6.56
N SER A 51 -7.33 2.40 5.55
CA SER A 51 -8.02 3.67 5.76
C SER A 51 -9.45 3.46 6.24
N ILE A 52 -10.18 2.54 5.60
CA ILE A 52 -11.54 2.21 6.00
C ILE A 52 -11.55 1.64 7.41
N LEU A 53 -10.72 0.63 7.69
CA LEU A 53 -10.64 0.00 9.01
C LEU A 53 -10.28 0.98 10.12
N TYR A 54 -9.28 1.83 9.90
CA TYR A 54 -8.84 2.79 10.90
C TYR A 54 -9.93 3.85 11.17
N THR A 55 -10.58 4.34 10.12
CA THR A 55 -11.69 5.29 10.24
C THR A 55 -12.87 4.66 10.98
N TRP A 56 -13.16 3.38 10.74
CA TRP A 56 -14.25 2.67 11.41
C TRP A 56 -14.03 2.48 12.92
N ILE A 57 -12.77 2.35 13.35
CA ILE A 57 -12.42 2.09 14.75
C ILE A 57 -12.23 3.40 15.54
N PHE A 58 -11.62 4.41 14.92
CA PHE A 58 -11.12 5.60 15.61
C PHE A 58 -11.74 6.93 15.18
N ALA A 59 -12.52 6.96 14.09
CA ALA A 59 -13.16 8.20 13.69
C ALA A 59 -14.45 8.45 14.48
N ASP A 60 -14.69 9.73 14.76
CA ASP A 60 -15.90 10.21 15.41
C ASP A 60 -17.13 10.09 14.48
N GLU A 61 -18.33 10.44 14.93
CA GLU A 61 -19.58 10.38 14.15
C GLU A 61 -19.50 11.11 12.80
N ASN A 62 -18.65 12.13 12.69
CA ASN A 62 -18.39 12.89 11.46
C ASN A 62 -17.25 12.34 10.59
N GLN A 63 -16.75 11.14 10.86
CA GLN A 63 -15.57 10.54 10.21
C GLN A 63 -14.30 11.40 10.25
N GLN A 64 -14.15 12.23 11.29
CA GLN A 64 -12.99 13.09 11.47
C GLN A 64 -12.07 12.57 12.56
N LEU A 65 -10.76 12.67 12.32
CA LEU A 65 -9.71 12.40 13.30
C LEU A 65 -9.37 13.72 14.01
N ASN A 66 -9.97 13.94 15.18
CA ASN A 66 -9.83 15.21 15.91
C ASN A 66 -8.54 15.33 16.74
N SER A 67 -7.89 14.20 17.03
CA SER A 67 -6.66 14.16 17.84
C SER A 67 -5.42 14.00 16.97
N SER A 68 -4.38 14.78 17.24
CA SER A 68 -3.08 14.64 16.54
C SER A 68 -2.50 13.22 16.66
N GLU A 69 -2.72 12.55 17.79
CA GLU A 69 -2.34 11.14 17.99
C GLU A 69 -3.05 10.18 17.03
N ALA A 70 -4.33 10.44 16.74
CA ALA A 70 -5.12 9.63 15.82
C ALA A 70 -4.70 9.87 14.35
N VAL A 71 -4.24 11.08 14.02
CA VAL A 71 -3.66 11.39 12.71
C VAL A 71 -2.31 10.69 12.53
N VAL A 72 -1.45 10.69 13.54
CA VAL A 72 -0.17 9.96 13.50
C VAL A 72 -0.42 8.46 13.41
N GLY A 73 -1.35 7.92 14.20
CA GLY A 73 -1.75 6.51 14.13
C GLY A 73 -2.31 6.13 12.75
N TYR A 74 -3.12 6.99 12.14
CA TYR A 74 -3.62 6.80 10.78
C TYR A 74 -2.47 6.74 9.76
N LEU A 75 -1.50 7.65 9.82
CA LEU A 75 -0.32 7.62 8.94
C LEU A 75 0.49 6.33 9.09
N VAL A 76 0.72 5.88 10.33
CA VAL A 76 1.44 4.62 10.59
C VAL A 76 0.65 3.44 10.04
N MET A 77 -0.66 3.39 10.26
CA MET A 77 -1.53 2.33 9.76
C MET A 77 -1.58 2.31 8.23
N LEU A 78 -1.57 3.49 7.59
CA LEU A 78 -1.57 3.63 6.14
C LEU A 78 -0.27 3.11 5.54
N CYS A 79 0.89 3.47 6.13
CA CYS A 79 2.18 2.91 5.74
C CYS A 79 2.21 1.38 5.92
N ALA A 80 1.75 0.88 7.07
CA ALA A 80 1.71 -0.56 7.36
C ALA A 80 0.79 -1.30 6.36
N GLY A 81 -0.40 -0.77 6.09
CA GLY A 81 -1.37 -1.32 5.13
C GLY A 81 -0.83 -1.32 3.70
N THR A 82 -0.14 -0.26 3.29
CA THR A 82 0.49 -0.15 1.97
C THR A 82 1.57 -1.23 1.79
N VAL A 83 2.48 -1.37 2.77
CA VAL A 83 3.56 -2.34 2.70
C VAL A 83 3.02 -3.77 2.77
N THR A 84 2.11 -4.06 3.70
CA THR A 84 1.53 -5.40 3.85
C THR A 84 0.68 -5.78 2.64
N GLY A 85 -0.22 -4.91 2.17
CA GLY A 85 -1.02 -5.15 0.98
C GLY A 85 -0.19 -5.37 -0.29
N GLY A 86 0.83 -4.53 -0.51
CA GLY A 86 1.75 -4.67 -1.63
C GLY A 86 2.56 -5.95 -1.58
N THR A 87 3.09 -6.30 -0.39
CA THR A 87 3.85 -7.53 -0.18
C THR A 87 2.96 -8.77 -0.36
N LEU A 88 1.75 -8.78 0.20
CA LEU A 88 0.82 -9.91 0.09
C LEU A 88 0.40 -10.14 -1.37
N SER A 89 0.06 -9.08 -2.09
CA SER A 89 -0.30 -9.15 -3.52
C SER A 89 0.86 -9.69 -4.36
N THR A 90 2.08 -9.21 -4.10
CA THR A 90 3.28 -9.67 -4.80
C THR A 90 3.58 -11.14 -4.47
N PHE A 91 3.42 -11.56 -3.21
CA PHE A 91 3.60 -12.95 -2.78
C PHE A 91 2.58 -13.88 -3.43
N ILE A 92 1.31 -13.52 -3.42
CA ILE A 92 0.22 -14.31 -4.03
C ILE A 92 0.41 -14.38 -5.55
N GLY A 93 0.71 -13.26 -6.19
CA GLY A 93 0.95 -13.19 -7.63
C GLY A 93 2.17 -14.01 -8.04
N THR A 94 3.30 -13.88 -7.34
CA THR A 94 4.50 -14.70 -7.63
C THR A 94 4.22 -16.19 -7.45
N ARG A 95 3.47 -16.61 -6.42
CA ARG A 95 3.05 -18.00 -6.22
C ARG A 95 2.11 -18.52 -7.31
N LEU A 96 1.13 -17.73 -7.73
CA LEU A 96 0.16 -18.12 -8.76
C LEU A 96 0.82 -18.20 -10.14
N PHE A 97 1.61 -17.18 -10.50
CA PHE A 97 2.26 -17.12 -11.81
C PHE A 97 3.48 -18.05 -11.92
N SER A 98 4.19 -18.34 -10.83
CA SER A 98 5.26 -19.34 -10.82
C SER A 98 4.75 -20.78 -10.98
N LYS A 99 3.45 -21.02 -10.80
CA LYS A 99 2.82 -22.33 -11.01
C LYS A 99 2.37 -22.55 -12.46
N LEU A 100 2.42 -21.50 -13.28
CA LEU A 100 1.96 -21.48 -14.68
C LEU A 100 3.12 -21.56 -15.69
N GLU A 101 4.37 -21.46 -15.22
CA GLU A 101 5.61 -21.78 -15.96
C GLU A 101 6.10 -23.18 -15.59
#